data_AF-A0A7W0FZT6-F1
#
_entry.id   AF-A0A7W0FZT6-F1
#
_cell.length_a   1.000
_cell.length_b   1.000
_cell.length_c   1.000
_cell.angle_alpha   90.00
_cell.angle_beta   90.00
_cell.angle_gamma   90.00
#
_symmetry.space_group_name_H-M   'P 1'
#
loop_
_entity.id
_entity.type
_entity.pdbx_description
1 polymer ?
#
loop_
_entity_poly.entity_id
_entity_poly.type
_entity_poly.pdbx_seq_one_letter_code
_entity_poly.pdbx_strand_id
1 'polypeptide(L)'
;MKKAQLFVILALLALLLAINLSTQDRSKSFFGGLPWWGWAGIGLFLIVVSFSFALRDAKRARLLLEDPLPPKAAVDDGRIKLTKEQLDKYDPEGPGYPHPVVITERCIGCHACVDACPHDVLAIVNNYATPVAPDQCMEDTACQVECPVNPKACIVVNTSKKIPPRKVPNRDAVYMTNVPGCFIIGDVSGTPLIKNATNEGADCIQHIVSELRNGTPPEPKAELEVAIIGIGPAGLSAAITAQQQGLSYVGIEQDRVLATIDAYPANKYVFFKPESMDARGGVRPEGAGAQREAILENWKRAMLETGVRVNETESCKSIKRAEDGDYFVVQTEKGLEKEKVTYRARRVVLALGNRGTPMKLRVAGEEMKVARDGKTEDKVRYKLTDPEEYRRKKIIVVGAGNSAIEAAVDLVARRQGDKITFRPPEEINDVTLVIRSDMKNDLKFGNKLQVFDCIDEGRIKVYFGTGIKEIRDDEVVLMNARTEEVKATVPNDFIFAMIGGDRPTKFLEAIGIKIG
;
A
#
# COMPACT_ATOMS: atom_id res chain seq x y z
N MET A 1 -14.98 17.35 -29.78
CA MET A 1 -15.80 17.08 -30.99
C MET A 1 -15.58 15.64 -31.46
N LYS A 2 -16.63 14.89 -31.78
CA LYS A 2 -16.49 13.52 -32.33
C LYS A 2 -15.96 13.60 -33.77
N LYS A 3 -15.14 12.63 -34.22
CA LYS A 3 -14.54 12.60 -35.58
C LYS A 3 -15.57 12.79 -36.72
N ALA A 4 -16.79 12.25 -36.56
CA ALA A 4 -17.87 12.40 -37.53
C ALA A 4 -18.41 13.84 -37.64
N GLN A 5 -18.47 14.59 -36.53
CA GLN A 5 -18.91 15.99 -36.53
C GLN A 5 -17.89 16.87 -37.25
N LEU A 6 -16.58 16.61 -37.02
CA LEU A 6 -15.51 17.31 -37.72
C LEU A 6 -15.58 17.08 -39.23
N PHE A 7 -15.86 15.85 -39.68
CA PHE A 7 -15.98 15.53 -41.10
C PHE A 7 -17.16 16.26 -41.77
N VAL A 8 -18.34 16.27 -41.13
CA VAL A 8 -19.53 16.98 -41.66
C VAL A 8 -19.26 18.49 -41.76
N ILE A 9 -18.61 19.07 -40.75
CA ILE A 9 -18.25 20.49 -40.75
C ILE A 9 -17.28 20.80 -41.90
N LEU A 10 -16.23 20.01 -42.07
CA LEU A 10 -15.26 20.20 -43.16
C LEU A 10 -15.90 20.04 -44.54
N ALA A 11 -16.81 19.07 -44.71
CA ALA A 11 -17.53 18.85 -45.96
C ALA A 11 -18.48 20.03 -46.29
N LEU A 12 -19.19 20.56 -45.29
CA LEU A 12 -20.04 21.74 -45.46
C LEU A 12 -19.19 22.97 -45.81
N LEU A 13 -18.04 23.14 -45.17
CA LEU A 13 -17.12 24.25 -45.43
C LEU A 13 -16.56 24.18 -46.86
N ALA A 14 -16.18 22.99 -47.32
CA ALA A 14 -15.75 22.75 -48.69
C ALA A 14 -16.87 23.04 -49.71
N LEU A 15 -18.11 22.65 -49.41
CA LEU A 15 -19.27 22.94 -50.25
C LEU A 15 -19.53 24.45 -50.36
N LEU A 16 -19.50 25.17 -49.23
CA LEU A 16 -19.67 26.62 -49.21
C LEU A 16 -18.54 27.33 -49.97
N LEU A 17 -17.30 26.86 -49.83
CA LEU A 17 -16.16 27.38 -50.57
C LEU A 17 -16.31 27.15 -52.08
N ALA A 18 -16.76 25.96 -52.49
CA ALA A 18 -17.00 25.64 -53.90
C ALA A 18 -18.12 26.51 -54.50
N ILE A 19 -19.22 26.73 -53.75
CA ILE A 19 -20.31 27.62 -54.17
C ILE A 19 -19.79 29.05 -54.33
N ASN A 20 -18.99 29.55 -53.39
CA ASN A 20 -18.38 30.88 -53.44
C ASN A 20 -17.44 31.06 -54.64
N LEU A 21 -16.57 30.07 -54.91
CA LEU A 21 -15.68 30.11 -56.08
C LEU A 21 -16.44 30.08 -57.41
N SER A 22 -17.59 29.41 -57.45
CA SER A 22 -18.43 29.26 -58.65
C SER A 22 -19.37 30.45 -58.90
N THR A 23 -19.44 31.42 -57.97
CA THR A 23 -20.40 32.54 -58.00
C THR A 23 -19.81 33.89 -58.41
N GLN A 24 -18.61 33.93 -58.98
CA GLN A 24 -17.92 35.17 -59.38
C GLN A 24 -18.61 36.01 -60.49
N ASP A 25 -19.82 35.66 -60.91
CA ASP A 25 -20.59 36.36 -61.93
C ASP A 25 -21.57 37.38 -61.29
N ARG A 26 -21.30 38.67 -61.48
CA ARG A 26 -22.04 39.80 -60.89
C ARG A 26 -23.47 39.99 -61.41
N SER A 27 -23.90 39.20 -62.40
CA SER A 27 -25.22 39.32 -63.03
C SER A 27 -26.36 38.59 -62.30
N LYS A 28 -26.07 37.79 -61.27
CA LYS A 28 -27.05 36.90 -60.62
C LYS A 28 -27.62 37.50 -59.33
N SER A 29 -28.92 37.32 -59.10
CA SER A 29 -29.58 37.73 -57.85
C SER A 29 -29.21 36.79 -56.70
N PHE A 30 -28.66 37.36 -55.63
CA PHE A 30 -28.29 36.65 -54.41
C PHE A 30 -29.37 36.88 -53.34
N PHE A 31 -29.86 35.80 -52.74
CA PHE A 31 -30.74 35.87 -51.58
C PHE A 31 -29.92 35.50 -50.34
N GLY A 32 -29.74 36.43 -49.40
CA GLY A 32 -28.96 36.17 -48.19
C GLY A 32 -27.48 35.81 -48.42
N GLY A 33 -26.87 36.30 -49.51
CA GLY A 33 -25.45 36.09 -49.81
C GLY A 33 -25.11 34.83 -50.62
N LEU A 34 -26.11 34.00 -50.96
CA LEU A 34 -25.95 32.82 -51.84
C LEU A 34 -26.99 32.84 -52.98
N PRO A 35 -26.66 32.28 -54.15
CA PRO A 35 -27.64 32.09 -55.21
C PRO A 35 -28.63 30.98 -54.84
N TRP A 36 -29.78 30.93 -55.52
CA TRP A 36 -30.83 29.94 -55.24
C TRP A 36 -30.33 28.48 -55.29
N TRP A 37 -29.42 28.16 -56.22
CA TRP A 37 -28.82 26.83 -56.33
C TRP A 37 -27.81 26.53 -55.22
N GLY A 38 -27.21 27.57 -54.61
CA GLY A 38 -26.36 27.42 -53.42
C GLY A 38 -27.18 27.01 -52.20
N TRP A 39 -28.34 27.66 -52.00
CA TRP A 39 -29.31 27.26 -50.97
C TRP A 39 -29.87 25.85 -51.22
N ALA A 40 -30.18 25.52 -52.48
CA ALA A 40 -30.61 24.16 -52.84
C ALA A 40 -29.51 23.12 -52.53
N GLY A 41 -28.24 23.44 -52.81
CA GLY A 41 -27.09 22.57 -52.50
C GLY A 41 -26.92 22.33 -51.00
N ILE A 42 -27.05 23.36 -50.16
CA ILE A 42 -27.00 23.24 -48.70
C ILE A 42 -28.18 22.40 -48.20
N GLY A 43 -29.39 22.66 -48.71
CA GLY A 43 -30.59 21.90 -48.36
C GLY A 43 -30.42 20.40 -48.66
N LEU A 44 -29.93 20.07 -49.86
CA LEU A 44 -29.67 18.69 -50.25
C LEU A 44 -28.59 18.04 -49.37
N PHE A 45 -27.50 18.76 -49.07
CA PHE A 45 -26.44 18.26 -48.18
C PHE A 45 -26.99 17.92 -46.79
N LEU A 46 -27.80 18.80 -46.19
CA LEU A 46 -28.40 18.57 -44.88
C LEU A 46 -29.36 17.37 -44.89
N ILE A 47 -30.15 17.19 -45.96
CA ILE A 47 -31.04 16.04 -46.12
C ILE A 47 -30.23 14.74 -46.20
N VAL A 48 -29.18 14.69 -47.04
CA VAL A 48 -28.34 13.51 -47.22
C VAL A 48 -27.61 13.13 -45.93
N VAL A 49 -27.05 14.12 -45.23
CA VAL A 49 -26.38 13.89 -43.94
C VAL A 49 -27.38 13.37 -42.90
N SER A 50 -28.56 13.98 -42.81
CA SER A 50 -29.61 13.55 -41.87
C SER A 50 -30.09 12.12 -42.15
N PHE A 51 -30.30 11.78 -43.43
CA PHE A 51 -30.71 10.43 -43.84
C PHE A 51 -29.60 9.39 -43.57
N SER A 52 -28.34 9.76 -43.78
CA SER A 52 -27.18 8.90 -43.44
C SER A 52 -27.09 8.62 -41.94
N PHE A 53 -27.32 9.62 -41.10
CA PHE A 53 -27.39 9.43 -39.65
C PHE A 53 -28.57 8.56 -39.24
N ALA A 54 -29.77 8.78 -39.82
CA ALA A 54 -30.95 7.97 -39.55
C ALA A 54 -30.75 6.50 -39.96
N LEU A 55 -30.15 6.23 -41.13
CA LEU A 55 -29.82 4.87 -41.58
C LEU A 55 -28.78 4.20 -40.69
N ARG A 56 -27.76 4.95 -40.27
CA ARG A 56 -26.71 4.43 -39.38
C ARG A 56 -27.29 4.08 -38.01
N ASP A 57 -28.17 4.92 -37.48
CA ASP A 57 -28.79 4.70 -36.17
C ASP A 57 -29.81 3.56 -36.24
N ALA A 58 -30.60 3.47 -37.31
CA ALA A 58 -31.48 2.34 -37.58
C ALA A 58 -30.70 1.02 -37.73
N LYS A 59 -29.56 1.03 -38.43
CA LYS A 59 -28.68 -0.16 -38.53
C LYS A 59 -28.08 -0.54 -37.19
N ARG A 60 -27.73 0.45 -36.36
CA ARG A 60 -27.21 0.22 -34.99
C ARG A 60 -28.30 -0.32 -34.07
N ALA A 61 -29.52 0.21 -34.14
CA ALA A 61 -30.68 -0.30 -33.41
C ALA A 61 -31.02 -1.73 -33.84
N ARG A 62 -30.91 -2.04 -35.14
CA ARG A 62 -31.11 -3.39 -35.66
C ARG A 62 -30.03 -4.39 -35.19
N LEU A 63 -28.76 -3.95 -35.13
CA LEU A 63 -27.66 -4.74 -34.54
C LEU A 63 -27.80 -4.97 -33.02
N LEU A 64 -28.60 -4.16 -32.32
CA LEU A 64 -28.94 -4.36 -30.91
C LEU A 64 -30.13 -5.31 -30.71
N LEU A 65 -30.87 -5.62 -31.78
CA LEU A 65 -32.03 -6.51 -31.81
C LEU A 65 -31.72 -7.89 -32.42
N GLU A 66 -30.55 -8.08 -33.03
CA GLU A 66 -30.04 -9.40 -33.40
C GLU A 66 -29.54 -10.12 -32.14
N ASP A 67 -29.87 -11.41 -32.00
CA ASP A 67 -29.43 -12.24 -30.88
C ASP A 67 -27.91 -12.08 -30.66
N PRO A 68 -27.45 -12.01 -29.39
CA PRO A 68 -26.04 -11.84 -29.10
C PRO A 68 -25.24 -12.94 -29.79
N LEU A 69 -24.22 -12.55 -30.55
CA LEU A 69 -23.25 -13.48 -31.15
C LEU A 69 -22.87 -14.53 -30.09
N PRO A 70 -22.86 -15.83 -30.44
CA PRO A 70 -22.40 -16.84 -29.49
C PRO A 70 -21.03 -16.41 -28.97
N PRO A 71 -20.80 -16.47 -27.65
CA PRO A 71 -19.59 -15.93 -27.05
C PRO A 71 -18.39 -16.57 -27.75
N LYS A 72 -17.51 -15.74 -28.29
CA LYS A 72 -16.20 -16.21 -28.75
C LYS A 72 -15.60 -17.06 -27.64
N ALA A 73 -15.10 -18.25 -27.99
CA ALA A 73 -14.37 -19.10 -27.06
C ALA A 73 -13.40 -18.25 -26.24
N ALA A 74 -13.44 -18.44 -24.92
CA ALA A 74 -12.71 -17.62 -23.96
C ALA A 74 -11.22 -17.62 -24.30
N VAL A 75 -10.77 -16.54 -24.94
CA VAL A 75 -9.37 -16.15 -24.88
C VAL A 75 -9.16 -15.78 -23.42
N ASP A 76 -8.26 -16.49 -22.72
CA ASP A 76 -7.86 -16.13 -21.36
C ASP A 76 -7.38 -14.67 -21.38
N ASP A 77 -8.26 -13.76 -20.99
CA ASP A 77 -8.07 -12.32 -21.03
C ASP A 77 -7.36 -11.81 -19.76
N GLY A 78 -6.88 -12.75 -18.92
CA GLY A 78 -6.26 -12.47 -17.62
C GLY A 78 -7.26 -11.91 -16.59
N ARG A 79 -8.56 -11.98 -16.85
CA ARG A 79 -9.60 -11.59 -15.89
C ARG A 79 -9.95 -12.80 -15.04
N ILE A 80 -9.56 -12.76 -13.77
CA ILE A 80 -10.05 -13.72 -12.77
C ILE A 80 -11.54 -13.46 -12.60
N LYS A 81 -12.38 -14.30 -13.20
CA LYS A 81 -13.84 -14.26 -13.11
C LYS A 81 -14.32 -15.48 -12.33
N LEU A 82 -15.37 -15.28 -11.55
CA LEU A 82 -16.13 -16.37 -10.97
C LEU A 82 -16.82 -17.16 -12.09
N THR A 83 -16.90 -18.49 -11.93
CA THR A 83 -17.79 -19.30 -12.78
C THR A 83 -19.24 -18.92 -12.53
N LYS A 84 -20.15 -19.27 -13.44
CA LYS A 84 -21.59 -19.02 -13.26
C LYS A 84 -22.10 -19.64 -11.94
N GLU A 85 -21.71 -20.88 -11.66
CA GLU A 85 -22.04 -21.57 -10.40
C GLU A 85 -21.50 -20.85 -9.17
N GLN A 86 -20.31 -20.24 -9.25
CA GLN A 86 -19.75 -19.45 -8.17
C GLN A 86 -20.50 -18.12 -7.99
N LEU A 87 -20.91 -17.46 -9.07
CA LEU A 87 -21.76 -16.27 -8.98
C LEU A 87 -23.11 -16.61 -8.35
N ASP A 88 -23.77 -17.67 -8.84
CA ASP A 88 -25.06 -18.11 -8.28
C ASP A 88 -24.94 -18.50 -6.80
N LYS A 89 -23.77 -18.97 -6.35
CA LYS A 89 -23.51 -19.32 -4.94
C LYS A 89 -23.15 -18.10 -4.07
N TYR A 90 -22.24 -17.25 -4.52
CA TYR A 90 -21.63 -16.19 -3.70
C TYR A 90 -22.24 -14.80 -3.93
N ASP A 91 -22.98 -14.62 -5.02
CA ASP A 91 -23.58 -13.36 -5.45
C ASP A 91 -24.93 -13.55 -6.20
N PRO A 92 -25.89 -14.34 -5.66
CA PRO A 92 -27.13 -14.70 -6.38
C PRO A 92 -28.03 -13.50 -6.72
N GLU A 93 -28.05 -12.49 -5.85
CA GLU A 93 -28.82 -11.25 -6.01
C GLU A 93 -27.92 -10.04 -6.27
N GLY A 94 -26.73 -10.30 -6.82
CA GLY A 94 -25.70 -9.29 -7.05
C GLY A 94 -26.15 -8.17 -7.99
N PRO A 95 -25.74 -6.92 -7.75
CA PRO A 95 -26.05 -5.83 -8.65
C PRO A 95 -25.32 -5.98 -9.99
N GLY A 96 -25.92 -5.45 -11.06
CA GLY A 96 -25.32 -5.47 -12.40
C GLY A 96 -24.10 -4.55 -12.57
N TYR A 97 -23.75 -3.75 -11.57
CA TYR A 97 -22.55 -2.90 -11.57
C TYR A 97 -21.33 -3.62 -10.96
N PRO A 98 -20.09 -3.14 -11.21
CA PRO A 98 -18.90 -3.75 -10.64
C PRO A 98 -18.83 -3.65 -9.12
N HIS A 99 -18.64 -4.78 -8.43
CA HIS A 99 -18.57 -4.83 -6.96
C HIS A 99 -17.71 -6.01 -6.49
N PRO A 100 -17.13 -5.95 -5.28
CA PRO A 100 -16.34 -7.06 -4.75
C PRO A 100 -17.25 -8.18 -4.22
N VAL A 101 -16.90 -9.42 -4.55
CA VAL A 101 -17.45 -10.65 -3.98
C VAL A 101 -16.33 -11.37 -3.24
N VAL A 102 -16.60 -11.83 -2.02
CA VAL A 102 -15.63 -12.56 -1.20
C VAL A 102 -16.03 -14.02 -1.04
N ILE A 103 -15.17 -14.91 -1.50
CA ILE A 103 -15.26 -16.35 -1.30
C ILE A 103 -14.75 -16.66 0.10
N THR A 104 -15.67 -16.86 1.04
CA THR A 104 -15.36 -17.04 2.46
C THR A 104 -14.50 -18.27 2.73
N GLU A 105 -14.67 -19.36 1.98
CA GLU A 105 -13.87 -20.58 2.14
C GLU A 105 -12.41 -20.40 1.75
N ARG A 106 -12.09 -19.37 0.95
CA ARG A 106 -10.71 -18.98 0.60
C ARG A 106 -10.17 -17.86 1.47
N CYS A 107 -11.05 -17.09 2.11
CA CYS A 107 -10.65 -15.89 2.81
C CYS A 107 -9.93 -16.24 4.12
N ILE A 108 -8.67 -15.80 4.22
CA ILE A 108 -7.81 -16.04 5.40
C ILE A 108 -7.92 -14.93 6.46
N GLY A 109 -8.81 -13.94 6.28
CA GLY A 109 -9.00 -12.85 7.23
C GLY A 109 -7.77 -11.95 7.43
N CYS A 110 -6.95 -11.74 6.39
CA CYS A 110 -5.69 -10.98 6.48
C CYS A 110 -5.84 -9.45 6.36
N HIS A 111 -7.06 -8.92 6.23
CA HIS A 111 -7.36 -7.50 6.05
C HIS A 111 -6.78 -6.82 4.78
N ALA A 112 -5.91 -7.47 4.00
CA ALA A 112 -5.25 -6.85 2.84
C ALA A 112 -6.22 -6.18 1.85
N CYS A 113 -7.37 -6.82 1.56
CA CYS A 113 -8.38 -6.26 0.67
C CYS A 113 -9.19 -5.11 1.29
N VAL A 114 -9.41 -5.15 2.60
CA VAL A 114 -10.07 -4.09 3.38
C VAL A 114 -9.19 -2.86 3.46
N ASP A 115 -7.90 -3.06 3.74
CA ASP A 115 -6.92 -1.97 3.84
C ASP A 115 -6.62 -1.33 2.49
N ALA A 116 -6.68 -2.12 1.41
CA ALA A 116 -6.47 -1.64 0.04
C ALA A 116 -7.67 -0.85 -0.51
N CYS A 117 -8.88 -1.01 0.03
CA CYS A 117 -10.06 -0.32 -0.46
C CYS A 117 -10.07 1.14 0.03
N PRO A 118 -9.98 2.15 -0.87
CA PRO A 118 -10.02 3.55 -0.47
C PRO A 118 -11.45 4.05 -0.18
N HIS A 119 -12.46 3.24 -0.50
CA HIS A 119 -13.87 3.59 -0.39
C HIS A 119 -14.56 2.91 0.81
N ASP A 120 -13.80 2.19 1.65
CA ASP A 120 -14.32 1.47 2.83
C ASP A 120 -15.51 0.53 2.50
N VAL A 121 -15.57 0.02 1.26
CA VAL A 121 -16.59 -0.93 0.77
C VAL A 121 -16.55 -2.26 1.51
N LEU A 122 -15.35 -2.64 1.96
CA LEU A 122 -15.07 -3.91 2.63
C LEU A 122 -14.77 -3.67 4.11
N ALA A 123 -15.30 -4.53 4.97
CA ALA A 123 -14.92 -4.61 6.38
C ALA A 123 -14.65 -6.07 6.76
N ILE A 124 -14.12 -6.30 7.96
CA ILE A 124 -14.02 -7.65 8.52
C ILE A 124 -15.26 -7.94 9.36
N VAL A 125 -16.06 -8.92 8.95
CA VAL A 125 -17.25 -9.40 9.65
C VAL A 125 -17.10 -10.90 9.87
N ASN A 126 -17.30 -11.36 11.12
CA ASN A 126 -17.11 -12.77 11.49
C ASN A 126 -15.77 -13.36 11.01
N ASN A 127 -14.69 -12.56 11.09
CA ASN A 127 -13.34 -12.90 10.66
C ASN A 127 -13.08 -13.01 9.15
N TYR A 128 -14.06 -12.69 8.31
CA TYR A 128 -13.93 -12.68 6.87
C TYR A 128 -14.03 -11.27 6.31
N ALA A 129 -13.37 -11.02 5.18
CA ALA A 129 -13.65 -9.81 4.42
C ALA A 129 -15.08 -9.89 3.88
N THR A 130 -15.85 -8.82 4.06
CA THR A 130 -17.25 -8.76 3.70
C THR A 130 -17.55 -7.41 3.05
N PRO A 131 -18.19 -7.38 1.87
CA PRO A 131 -18.70 -6.15 1.28
C PRO A 131 -19.85 -5.60 2.14
N VAL A 132 -19.59 -4.51 2.86
CA VAL A 132 -20.59 -3.86 3.73
C VAL A 132 -21.26 -2.64 3.07
N ALA A 133 -20.61 -2.08 2.04
CA ALA A 133 -21.14 -0.96 1.25
C ALA A 133 -20.82 -1.17 -0.25
N PRO A 134 -21.30 -2.25 -0.89
CA PRO A 134 -20.96 -2.59 -2.27
C PRO A 134 -21.34 -1.50 -3.29
N ASP A 135 -22.34 -0.69 -2.99
CA ASP A 135 -22.81 0.45 -3.79
C ASP A 135 -21.80 1.61 -3.86
N GLN A 136 -20.84 1.67 -2.94
CA GLN A 136 -19.75 2.65 -2.95
C GLN A 136 -18.53 2.21 -3.78
N CYS A 137 -18.60 1.03 -4.43
CA CYS A 137 -17.51 0.51 -5.23
C CYS A 137 -17.27 1.36 -6.49
N MET A 138 -16.02 1.83 -6.64
CA MET A 138 -15.57 2.61 -7.81
C MET A 138 -14.74 1.79 -8.80
N GLU A 139 -14.80 0.46 -8.70
CA GLU A 139 -14.09 -0.48 -9.59
C GLU A 139 -12.56 -0.24 -9.64
N ASP A 140 -11.91 0.24 -8.58
CA ASP A 140 -10.45 0.46 -8.60
C ASP A 140 -9.65 -0.85 -8.63
N THR A 141 -10.28 -1.96 -8.21
CA THR A 141 -9.75 -3.34 -8.17
C THR A 141 -8.60 -3.60 -7.19
N ALA A 142 -8.21 -2.63 -6.35
CA ALA A 142 -7.10 -2.76 -5.41
C ALA A 142 -7.34 -3.91 -4.41
N CYS A 143 -8.58 -4.10 -3.96
CA CYS A 143 -8.97 -5.19 -3.07
C CYS A 143 -8.69 -6.58 -3.66
N GLN A 144 -8.94 -6.76 -4.95
CA GLN A 144 -8.63 -8.00 -5.67
C GLN A 144 -7.13 -8.13 -5.89
N VAL A 145 -6.43 -7.07 -6.30
CA VAL A 145 -4.97 -7.08 -6.49
C VAL A 145 -4.26 -7.52 -5.21
N GLU A 146 -4.59 -6.89 -4.08
CA GLU A 146 -3.92 -7.12 -2.79
C GLU A 146 -4.31 -8.43 -2.10
N CYS A 147 -5.36 -9.12 -2.55
CA CYS A 147 -5.72 -10.43 -2.00
C CYS A 147 -4.55 -11.44 -2.19
N PRO A 148 -3.93 -11.93 -1.11
CA PRO A 148 -2.74 -12.78 -1.17
C PRO A 148 -3.05 -14.25 -1.49
N VAL A 149 -4.32 -14.65 -1.37
CA VAL A 149 -4.72 -16.05 -1.55
C VAL A 149 -4.72 -16.38 -3.04
N ASN A 150 -4.25 -17.58 -3.38
CA ASN A 150 -4.31 -18.11 -4.74
C ASN A 150 -5.01 -19.48 -4.73
N PRO A 151 -6.18 -19.65 -5.38
CA PRO A 151 -6.96 -18.63 -6.09
C PRO A 151 -7.46 -17.49 -5.17
N LYS A 152 -7.66 -16.29 -5.73
CA LYS A 152 -8.08 -15.11 -4.96
C LYS A 152 -9.41 -15.35 -4.23
N ALA A 153 -9.48 -14.84 -3.01
CA ALA A 153 -10.68 -14.86 -2.17
C ALA A 153 -11.58 -13.64 -2.44
N CYS A 154 -11.01 -12.45 -2.66
CA CYS A 154 -11.75 -11.25 -3.03
C CYS A 154 -11.62 -11.02 -4.54
N ILE A 155 -12.76 -10.97 -5.25
CA ILE A 155 -12.83 -10.82 -6.70
C ILE A 155 -13.84 -9.70 -6.99
N VAL A 156 -13.45 -8.70 -7.78
CA VAL A 156 -14.38 -7.68 -8.29
C VAL A 156 -15.09 -8.27 -9.50
N VAL A 157 -16.38 -8.58 -9.35
CA VAL A 157 -17.22 -9.10 -10.44
C VAL A 157 -17.76 -7.95 -11.28
N ASN A 158 -18.29 -8.26 -12.46
CA ASN A 158 -18.80 -7.28 -13.44
C ASN A 158 -17.78 -6.19 -13.87
N THR A 159 -16.51 -6.31 -13.50
CA THR A 159 -15.46 -5.39 -13.90
C THR A 159 -15.00 -5.62 -15.34
N SER A 160 -14.76 -4.53 -16.05
CA SER A 160 -14.15 -4.53 -17.39
C SER A 160 -12.62 -4.33 -17.34
N LYS A 161 -12.09 -3.96 -16.18
CA LYS A 161 -10.67 -3.63 -15.99
C LYS A 161 -9.82 -4.89 -15.98
N LYS A 162 -8.58 -4.74 -16.48
CA LYS A 162 -7.55 -5.77 -16.36
C LYS A 162 -6.95 -5.68 -14.96
N ILE A 163 -6.94 -6.79 -14.24
CA ILE A 163 -6.37 -6.86 -12.88
C ILE A 163 -4.85 -6.93 -13.00
N PRO A 164 -4.10 -5.93 -12.51
CA PRO A 164 -2.64 -6.03 -12.50
C PRO A 164 -2.19 -7.12 -11.51
N PRO A 165 -1.02 -7.74 -11.74
CA PRO A 165 -0.43 -8.62 -10.75
C PRO A 165 -0.07 -7.82 -9.49
N ARG A 166 -0.09 -8.50 -8.36
CA ARG A 166 0.27 -7.90 -7.09
C ARG A 166 1.78 -7.82 -6.99
N LYS A 167 2.32 -6.61 -6.83
CA LYS A 167 3.77 -6.35 -6.78
C LYS A 167 4.39 -6.91 -5.49
N VAL A 168 4.79 -8.18 -5.53
CA VAL A 168 5.51 -8.83 -4.43
C VAL A 168 6.79 -9.50 -4.96
N PRO A 169 7.81 -9.73 -4.12
CA PRO A 169 9.01 -10.42 -4.54
C PRO A 169 8.69 -11.86 -4.96
N ASN A 170 9.28 -12.29 -6.08
CA ASN A 170 9.10 -13.65 -6.56
C ASN A 170 9.89 -14.63 -5.68
N ARG A 171 9.21 -15.69 -5.23
CA ARG A 171 9.81 -16.82 -4.53
C ARG A 171 9.11 -18.12 -4.90
N ASP A 172 9.82 -19.23 -4.74
CA ASP A 172 9.27 -20.58 -4.94
C ASP A 172 8.58 -21.12 -3.66
N ALA A 173 8.18 -22.39 -3.70
CA ALA A 173 7.50 -23.06 -2.58
C ALA A 173 8.38 -23.31 -1.35
N VAL A 174 9.71 -23.20 -1.48
CA VAL A 174 10.68 -23.30 -0.38
C VAL A 174 11.23 -21.92 0.00
N TYR A 175 10.54 -20.85 -0.43
CA TYR A 175 10.81 -19.46 -0.11
C TYR A 175 12.08 -18.88 -0.76
N MET A 176 12.73 -19.61 -1.68
CA MET A 176 13.92 -19.14 -2.37
C MET A 176 13.53 -18.15 -3.47
N THR A 177 14.27 -17.05 -3.57
CA THR A 177 14.08 -16.05 -4.63
C THR A 177 14.74 -16.51 -5.93
N ASN A 178 14.66 -15.68 -6.99
CA ASN A 178 15.44 -15.91 -8.21
C ASN A 178 16.96 -15.72 -8.03
N VAL A 179 17.43 -15.31 -6.83
CA VAL A 179 18.85 -15.25 -6.47
C VAL A 179 19.16 -16.50 -5.64
N PRO A 180 19.92 -17.48 -6.18
CA PRO A 180 20.18 -18.75 -5.50
C PRO A 180 20.79 -18.55 -4.10
N GLY A 181 20.23 -19.21 -3.11
CA GLY A 181 20.65 -19.12 -1.70
C GLY A 181 20.14 -17.88 -0.94
N CYS A 182 19.36 -17.00 -1.61
CA CYS A 182 18.65 -15.89 -0.97
C CYS A 182 17.17 -16.23 -0.85
N PHE A 183 16.67 -16.27 0.38
CA PHE A 183 15.30 -16.60 0.74
C PHE A 183 14.54 -15.37 1.23
N ILE A 184 13.22 -15.36 1.09
CA ILE A 184 12.37 -14.27 1.58
C ILE A 184 11.13 -14.79 2.29
N ILE A 185 10.86 -14.30 3.50
CA ILE A 185 9.82 -14.79 4.41
C ILE A 185 9.07 -13.65 5.11
N GLY A 186 7.87 -13.96 5.61
CA GLY A 186 7.01 -13.02 6.34
C GLY A 186 6.33 -12.00 5.44
N ASP A 187 5.83 -10.90 6.01
CA ASP A 187 4.95 -9.95 5.35
C ASP A 187 5.47 -9.39 4.02
N VAL A 188 6.79 -9.26 3.86
CA VAL A 188 7.41 -8.76 2.62
C VAL A 188 7.12 -9.66 1.41
N SER A 189 6.78 -10.93 1.64
CA SER A 189 6.32 -11.88 0.62
C SER A 189 4.85 -11.69 0.21
N GLY A 190 4.12 -10.80 0.90
CA GLY A 190 2.75 -10.43 0.58
C GLY A 190 1.68 -10.98 1.54
N THR A 191 1.99 -11.86 2.48
CA THR A 191 0.96 -12.37 3.40
C THR A 191 1.16 -11.82 4.81
N PRO A 192 0.44 -10.76 5.22
CA PRO A 192 0.68 -10.06 6.49
C PRO A 192 0.02 -10.78 7.68
N LEU A 193 0.41 -12.03 7.92
CA LEU A 193 -0.17 -12.87 8.97
C LEU A 193 0.92 -13.45 9.87
N ILE A 194 0.77 -13.26 11.18
CA ILE A 194 1.76 -13.68 12.19
C ILE A 194 2.02 -15.19 12.13
N LYS A 195 0.98 -16.04 12.08
CA LYS A 195 1.16 -17.50 12.01
C LYS A 195 1.89 -17.93 10.73
N ASN A 196 1.52 -17.36 9.59
CA ASN A 196 2.23 -17.63 8.33
C ASN A 196 3.69 -17.20 8.46
N ALA A 197 3.96 -15.99 8.94
CA ALA A 197 5.31 -15.48 9.14
C ALA A 197 6.15 -16.39 10.03
N THR A 198 5.63 -16.82 11.20
CA THR A 198 6.36 -17.72 12.10
C THR A 198 6.62 -19.08 11.48
N ASN A 199 5.64 -19.64 10.77
CA ASN A 199 5.76 -20.94 10.09
C ASN A 199 6.80 -20.88 8.96
N GLU A 200 6.72 -19.85 8.11
CA GLU A 200 7.69 -19.62 7.02
C GLU A 200 9.12 -19.52 7.55
N GLY A 201 9.33 -18.84 8.69
CA GLY A 201 10.65 -18.74 9.30
C GLY A 201 11.24 -20.08 9.69
N ALA A 202 10.44 -20.97 10.28
CA ALA A 202 10.92 -22.29 10.66
C ALA A 202 11.07 -23.24 9.47
N ASP A 203 10.07 -23.28 8.58
CA ASP A 203 10.08 -24.14 7.40
C ASP A 203 11.25 -23.76 6.46
N CYS A 204 11.54 -22.46 6.30
CA CYS A 204 12.70 -21.97 5.53
C CYS A 204 14.04 -22.46 6.11
N ILE A 205 14.23 -22.36 7.43
CA ILE A 205 15.45 -22.83 8.06
C ILE A 205 15.57 -24.35 7.97
N GLN A 206 14.49 -25.10 8.17
CA GLN A 206 14.52 -26.56 8.00
C GLN A 206 14.93 -26.97 6.58
N HIS A 207 14.47 -26.22 5.57
CA HIS A 207 14.91 -26.41 4.20
C HIS A 207 16.42 -26.14 4.05
N ILE A 208 16.91 -25.00 4.55
CA ILE A 208 18.35 -24.66 4.53
C ILE A 208 19.19 -25.73 5.24
N VAL A 209 18.73 -26.23 6.38
CA VAL A 209 19.38 -27.32 7.12
C VAL A 209 19.49 -28.57 6.24
N SER A 210 18.41 -28.97 5.58
CA SER A 210 18.41 -30.13 4.68
C SER A 210 19.38 -29.91 3.51
N GLU A 211 19.35 -28.73 2.88
CA GLU A 211 20.22 -28.36 1.76
C GLU A 211 21.71 -28.41 2.15
N LEU A 212 22.07 -27.80 3.28
CA LEU A 212 23.46 -27.71 3.73
C LEU A 212 24.00 -29.06 4.24
N ARG A 213 23.15 -29.90 4.82
CA ARG A 213 23.55 -31.22 5.35
C ARG A 213 23.57 -32.31 4.29
N ASN A 214 22.72 -32.24 3.26
CA ASN A 214 22.54 -33.31 2.27
C ASN A 214 23.24 -33.03 0.93
N GLY A 215 24.54 -32.77 0.96
CA GLY A 215 25.38 -32.87 -0.26
C GLY A 215 26.09 -31.60 -0.72
N THR A 216 26.07 -30.53 0.07
CA THR A 216 26.83 -29.30 -0.26
C THR A 216 28.06 -29.19 0.64
N PRO A 217 29.30 -29.31 0.11
CA PRO A 217 30.51 -29.12 0.90
C PRO A 217 30.49 -27.78 1.65
N PRO A 218 31.10 -27.68 2.85
CA PRO A 218 31.28 -26.40 3.53
C PRO A 218 31.97 -25.38 2.60
N GLU A 219 31.51 -24.14 2.60
CA GLU A 219 32.18 -23.04 1.89
C GLU A 219 33.19 -22.41 2.84
N PRO A 220 34.51 -22.61 2.65
CA PRO A 220 35.54 -22.17 3.60
C PRO A 220 35.61 -20.65 3.77
N LYS A 221 35.10 -19.86 2.81
CA LYS A 221 35.05 -18.40 2.92
C LYS A 221 33.80 -17.89 3.66
N ALA A 222 32.83 -18.75 3.94
CA ALA A 222 31.65 -18.40 4.71
C ALA A 222 31.87 -18.69 6.19
N GLU A 223 31.81 -17.63 6.99
CA GLU A 223 31.94 -17.69 8.46
C GLU A 223 30.65 -18.17 9.12
N LEU A 224 29.53 -18.02 8.41
CA LEU A 224 28.18 -18.35 8.84
C LEU A 224 27.46 -19.19 7.78
N GLU A 225 26.60 -20.09 8.21
CA GLU A 225 25.69 -20.81 7.33
C GLU A 225 24.52 -19.95 6.89
N VAL A 226 23.98 -19.10 7.78
CA VAL A 226 22.82 -18.26 7.47
C VAL A 226 22.88 -16.87 8.11
N ALA A 227 22.64 -15.83 7.32
CA ALA A 227 22.36 -14.48 7.82
C ALA A 227 20.85 -14.19 7.72
N ILE A 228 20.23 -13.78 8.83
CA ILE A 228 18.80 -13.51 8.93
C ILE A 228 18.60 -12.01 9.12
N ILE A 229 17.98 -11.35 8.15
CA ILE A 229 17.84 -9.89 8.10
C ILE A 229 16.42 -9.48 8.45
N GLY A 230 16.26 -8.78 9.57
CA GLY A 230 14.99 -8.41 10.20
C GLY A 230 14.55 -9.46 11.22
N ILE A 231 14.26 -9.05 12.45
CA ILE A 231 13.85 -9.91 13.57
C ILE A 231 12.43 -9.55 14.03
N GLY A 232 11.52 -9.48 13.04
CA GLY A 232 10.08 -9.56 13.26
C GLY A 232 9.62 -11.01 13.55
N PRO A 233 8.30 -11.30 13.50
CA PRO A 233 7.78 -12.65 13.73
C PRO A 233 8.47 -13.75 12.93
N ALA A 234 8.65 -13.54 11.62
CA ALA A 234 9.29 -14.52 10.72
C ALA A 234 10.77 -14.70 11.02
N GLY A 235 11.51 -13.59 11.13
CA GLY A 235 12.94 -13.61 11.38
C GLY A 235 13.31 -14.15 12.76
N LEU A 236 12.49 -13.86 13.78
CA LEU A 236 12.68 -14.43 15.12
C LEU A 236 12.44 -15.94 15.12
N SER A 237 11.38 -16.41 14.46
CA SER A 237 11.14 -17.86 14.31
C SER A 237 12.28 -18.54 13.56
N ALA A 238 12.81 -17.90 12.51
CA ALA A 238 13.99 -18.38 11.78
C ALA A 238 15.24 -18.43 12.68
N ALA A 239 15.54 -17.37 13.43
CA ALA A 239 16.72 -17.31 14.29
C ALA A 239 16.68 -18.38 15.40
N ILE A 240 15.53 -18.55 16.05
CA ILE A 240 15.34 -19.61 17.06
C ILE A 240 15.48 -20.99 16.42
N THR A 241 14.89 -21.21 15.24
CA THR A 241 14.98 -22.50 14.55
C THR A 241 16.43 -22.79 14.14
N ALA A 242 17.18 -21.78 13.68
CA ALA A 242 18.59 -21.90 13.33
C ALA A 242 19.43 -22.28 14.56
N GLN A 243 19.19 -21.61 15.69
CA GLN A 243 19.81 -21.92 16.98
C GLN A 243 19.53 -23.37 17.42
N GLN A 244 18.26 -23.79 17.38
CA GLN A 244 17.85 -25.15 17.77
C GLN A 244 18.44 -26.24 16.87
N GLN A 245 18.63 -25.92 15.59
CA GLN A 245 19.26 -26.82 14.62
C GLN A 245 20.79 -26.77 14.70
N GLY A 246 21.39 -25.89 15.51
CA GLY A 246 22.84 -25.78 15.63
C GLY A 246 23.52 -25.22 14.38
N LEU A 247 22.82 -24.41 13.58
CA LEU A 247 23.45 -23.67 12.49
C LEU A 247 24.32 -22.53 13.05
N SER A 248 25.41 -22.22 12.36
CA SER A 248 26.11 -20.95 12.53
C SER A 248 25.30 -19.82 11.86
N TYR A 249 24.80 -18.87 12.65
CA TYR A 249 23.96 -17.79 12.13
C TYR A 249 24.26 -16.42 12.73
N VAL A 250 23.78 -15.39 12.05
CA VAL A 250 23.63 -14.03 12.61
C VAL A 250 22.21 -13.55 12.36
N GLY A 251 21.53 -13.06 13.40
CA GLY A 251 20.27 -12.32 13.27
C GLY A 251 20.54 -10.82 13.37
N ILE A 252 20.07 -10.04 12.40
CA ILE A 252 20.33 -8.60 12.30
C ILE A 252 19.00 -7.84 12.33
N GLU A 253 18.83 -6.92 13.28
CA GLU A 253 17.66 -6.06 13.44
C GLU A 253 18.07 -4.59 13.55
N GLN A 254 17.48 -3.74 12.70
CA GLN A 254 17.83 -2.33 12.61
C GLN A 254 17.36 -1.51 13.83
N ASP A 255 16.29 -1.95 14.49
CA ASP A 255 15.75 -1.33 15.69
C ASP A 255 15.86 -2.32 16.85
N ARG A 256 14.72 -2.79 17.36
CA ARG A 256 14.62 -3.79 18.42
C ARG A 256 13.87 -5.01 17.92
N VAL A 257 14.13 -6.15 18.55
CA VAL A 257 13.42 -7.40 18.29
C VAL A 257 11.92 -7.16 18.43
N LEU A 258 11.17 -7.59 17.41
CA LEU A 258 9.71 -7.41 17.33
C LEU A 258 9.24 -5.95 17.31
N ALA A 259 10.08 -5.00 16.87
CA ALA A 259 9.74 -3.58 16.79
C ALA A 259 8.37 -3.28 16.13
N THR A 260 7.94 -4.10 15.16
CA THR A 260 6.61 -3.95 14.53
C THR A 260 5.47 -4.23 15.50
N ILE A 261 5.56 -5.30 16.31
CA ILE A 261 4.55 -5.62 17.32
C ILE A 261 4.65 -4.65 18.49
N ASP A 262 5.87 -4.29 18.88
CA ASP A 262 6.12 -3.27 19.90
C ASP A 262 5.54 -1.91 19.51
N ALA A 263 5.46 -1.58 18.22
CA ALA A 263 4.87 -0.34 17.74
C ALA A 263 3.33 -0.31 17.75
N TYR A 264 2.65 -1.42 18.06
CA TYR A 264 1.19 -1.41 18.23
C TYR A 264 0.76 -0.60 19.45
N PRO A 265 -0.45 0.00 19.44
CA PRO A 265 -1.02 0.63 20.62
C PRO A 265 -1.02 -0.31 21.83
N ALA A 266 -0.87 0.26 23.02
CA ALA A 266 -0.90 -0.50 24.27
C ALA A 266 -2.22 -1.27 24.41
N ASN A 267 -2.16 -2.49 24.95
CA ASN A 267 -3.30 -3.40 25.14
C ASN A 267 -4.03 -3.81 23.84
N LYS A 268 -3.48 -3.50 22.66
CA LYS A 268 -4.08 -3.92 21.39
C LYS A 268 -4.15 -5.44 21.35
N TYR A 269 -5.35 -5.96 21.15
CA TYR A 269 -5.55 -7.38 20.87
C TYR A 269 -5.18 -7.67 19.41
N VAL A 270 -4.28 -8.63 19.21
CA VAL A 270 -3.78 -9.03 17.89
C VAL A 270 -4.26 -10.45 17.61
N PHE A 271 -5.02 -10.61 16.52
CA PHE A 271 -5.53 -11.91 16.10
C PHE A 271 -4.46 -12.71 15.34
N PHE A 272 -4.41 -14.00 15.63
CA PHE A 272 -3.52 -14.96 14.96
C PHE A 272 -4.27 -15.73 13.89
N LYS A 273 -4.33 -15.14 12.70
CA LYS A 273 -4.99 -15.74 11.53
C LYS A 273 -4.01 -16.53 10.63
N PRO A 274 -4.52 -17.52 9.89
CA PRO A 274 -5.86 -18.10 10.01
C PRO A 274 -5.96 -19.00 11.26
N GLU A 275 -7.16 -19.16 11.82
CA GLU A 275 -7.36 -20.00 13.01
C GLU A 275 -7.10 -21.48 12.73
N SER A 276 -7.44 -21.94 11.53
CA SER A 276 -7.25 -23.32 11.06
C SER A 276 -5.80 -23.72 10.82
N MET A 277 -4.86 -22.77 10.92
CA MET A 277 -3.43 -23.06 10.79
C MET A 277 -2.80 -23.16 12.17
N ASP A 278 -2.11 -24.27 12.39
CA ASP A 278 -1.26 -24.46 13.56
C ASP A 278 0.01 -23.62 13.43
N ALA A 279 0.37 -22.99 14.54
CA ALA A 279 1.64 -22.30 14.68
C ALA A 279 2.77 -23.33 14.86
N ARG A 280 3.72 -23.30 13.95
CA ARG A 280 4.95 -24.11 13.91
C ARG A 280 6.14 -23.16 13.95
N GLY A 281 7.25 -23.63 14.52
CA GLY A 281 8.49 -22.86 14.57
C GLY A 281 8.90 -22.36 15.95
N GLY A 282 9.88 -21.44 15.93
CA GLY A 282 10.61 -21.02 17.11
C GLY A 282 9.83 -20.11 18.07
N VAL A 283 8.83 -19.40 17.56
CA VAL A 283 7.83 -18.67 18.35
C VAL A 283 6.44 -19.16 17.97
N ARG A 284 5.64 -19.54 18.97
CA ARG A 284 4.32 -20.14 18.77
C ARG A 284 3.21 -19.18 19.19
N PRO A 285 2.60 -18.46 18.25
CA PRO A 285 1.34 -17.76 18.48
C PRO A 285 0.20 -18.77 18.72
N GLU A 286 -0.03 -19.13 19.98
CA GLU A 286 -1.09 -20.05 20.40
C GLU A 286 -2.46 -19.36 20.47
N GLY A 287 -3.52 -20.12 20.15
CA GLY A 287 -4.90 -19.64 20.19
C GLY A 287 -5.31 -18.73 19.03
N ALA A 288 -6.42 -18.01 19.23
CA ALA A 288 -7.01 -17.12 18.23
C ALA A 288 -6.36 -15.72 18.19
N GLY A 289 -5.59 -15.36 19.21
CA GLY A 289 -4.96 -14.05 19.37
C GLY A 289 -4.52 -13.79 20.80
N ALA A 290 -3.80 -12.69 21.01
CA ALA A 290 -3.35 -12.25 22.32
C ALA A 290 -3.18 -10.73 22.36
N GLN A 291 -3.15 -10.15 23.57
CA GLN A 291 -2.76 -8.75 23.76
C GLN A 291 -1.29 -8.56 23.40
N ARG A 292 -0.95 -7.42 22.80
CA ARG A 292 0.42 -7.01 22.40
C ARG A 292 1.46 -7.39 23.44
N GLU A 293 1.22 -7.07 24.72
CA GLU A 293 2.15 -7.27 25.82
C GLU A 293 2.41 -8.77 26.07
N ALA A 294 1.37 -9.60 26.05
CA ALA A 294 1.48 -11.05 26.20
C ALA A 294 2.25 -11.69 25.03
N ILE A 295 2.10 -11.16 23.81
CA ILE A 295 2.87 -11.62 22.63
C ILE A 295 4.36 -11.35 22.84
N LEU A 296 4.69 -10.11 23.21
CA LEU A 296 6.07 -9.70 23.44
C LEU A 296 6.71 -10.48 24.58
N GLU A 297 5.98 -10.71 25.67
CA GLU A 297 6.47 -11.51 26.81
C GLU A 297 6.75 -12.96 26.42
N ASN A 298 5.78 -13.62 25.75
CA ASN A 298 5.92 -15.00 25.32
C ASN A 298 7.14 -15.18 24.39
N TRP A 299 7.29 -14.30 23.40
CA TRP A 299 8.37 -14.45 22.43
C TRP A 299 9.74 -14.08 23.00
N LYS A 300 9.81 -13.11 23.93
CA LYS A 300 11.03 -12.85 24.72
C LYS A 300 11.40 -14.06 25.59
N ARG A 301 10.41 -14.74 26.18
CA ARG A 301 10.64 -15.99 26.93
C ARG A 301 11.22 -17.08 26.02
N ALA A 302 10.64 -17.28 24.85
CA ALA A 302 11.15 -18.23 23.86
C ALA A 302 12.60 -17.92 23.44
N MET A 303 12.97 -16.63 23.32
CA MET A 303 14.36 -16.23 23.08
C MET A 303 15.30 -16.64 24.21
N LEU A 304 14.90 -16.38 25.45
CA LEU A 304 15.70 -16.71 26.64
C LEU A 304 15.89 -18.22 26.79
N GLU A 305 14.81 -19.00 26.63
CA GLU A 305 14.83 -20.47 26.75
C GLU A 305 15.70 -21.14 25.69
N THR A 306 15.75 -20.58 24.48
CA THR A 306 16.50 -21.15 23.35
C THR A 306 17.93 -20.63 23.27
N GLY A 307 18.26 -19.57 24.01
CA GLY A 307 19.58 -18.93 23.97
C GLY A 307 19.88 -18.24 22.63
N VAL A 308 18.84 -17.95 21.82
CA VAL A 308 19.00 -17.26 20.54
C VAL A 308 19.61 -15.88 20.77
N ARG A 309 20.57 -15.50 19.92
CA ARG A 309 21.23 -14.18 19.98
C ARG A 309 21.02 -13.45 18.67
N VAL A 310 20.70 -12.17 18.77
CA VAL A 310 20.45 -11.29 17.63
C VAL A 310 21.10 -9.93 17.90
N ASN A 311 21.55 -9.29 16.84
CA ASN A 311 22.13 -7.96 16.89
C ASN A 311 21.02 -6.93 16.66
N GLU A 312 20.58 -6.29 17.73
CA GLU A 312 19.71 -5.12 17.68
C GLU A 312 20.51 -3.87 17.31
N THR A 313 19.81 -2.81 16.87
CA THR A 313 20.42 -1.55 16.45
C THR A 313 21.46 -1.72 15.35
N GLU A 314 21.28 -2.71 14.48
CA GLU A 314 22.18 -3.05 13.38
C GLU A 314 21.42 -3.11 12.06
N SER A 315 21.70 -2.16 11.16
CA SER A 315 20.97 -1.99 9.91
C SER A 315 21.75 -2.61 8.75
N CYS A 316 21.15 -3.59 8.07
CA CYS A 316 21.71 -4.15 6.85
C CYS A 316 21.62 -3.15 5.68
N LYS A 317 22.77 -2.85 5.06
CA LYS A 317 22.91 -1.85 4.00
C LYS A 317 23.06 -2.46 2.62
N SER A 318 23.75 -3.59 2.51
CA SER A 318 23.94 -4.27 1.23
C SER A 318 24.12 -5.77 1.42
N ILE A 319 23.67 -6.53 0.43
CA ILE A 319 23.89 -7.97 0.32
C ILE A 319 24.31 -8.25 -1.11
N LYS A 320 25.47 -8.86 -1.28
CA LYS A 320 26.01 -9.23 -2.60
C LYS A 320 26.41 -10.68 -2.60
N ARG A 321 26.00 -11.43 -3.61
CA ARG A 321 26.54 -12.76 -3.84
C ARG A 321 28.00 -12.64 -4.26
N ALA A 322 28.86 -13.46 -3.67
CA ALA A 322 30.28 -13.46 -4.02
C ALA A 322 30.50 -14.04 -5.43
N GLU A 323 31.53 -13.57 -6.11
CA GLU A 323 31.95 -14.09 -7.42
C GLU A 323 32.86 -15.32 -7.28
N ASP A 324 33.45 -15.53 -6.10
CA ASP A 324 34.55 -16.46 -5.84
C ASP A 324 34.20 -17.59 -4.85
N GLY A 325 32.92 -17.90 -4.69
CA GLY A 325 32.41 -18.97 -3.83
C GLY A 325 30.87 -18.99 -3.72
N ASP A 326 30.34 -19.95 -2.96
CA ASP A 326 28.90 -20.07 -2.68
C ASP A 326 28.52 -19.40 -1.36
N TYR A 327 28.63 -18.07 -1.33
CA TYR A 327 28.30 -17.26 -0.18
C TYR A 327 27.88 -15.83 -0.56
N PHE A 328 27.39 -15.10 0.43
CA PHE A 328 27.01 -13.71 0.38
C PHE A 328 27.89 -12.88 1.30
N VAL A 329 28.22 -11.67 0.85
CA VAL A 329 28.80 -10.61 1.67
C VAL A 329 27.66 -9.70 2.11
N VAL A 330 27.43 -9.64 3.42
CA VAL A 330 26.40 -8.81 4.06
C VAL A 330 27.08 -7.65 4.77
N GLN A 331 26.80 -6.42 4.34
CA GLN A 331 27.36 -5.21 4.95
C GLN A 331 26.30 -4.52 5.81
N THR A 332 26.67 -4.18 7.05
CA THR A 332 25.77 -3.59 8.04
C THR A 332 26.39 -2.35 8.70
N GLU A 333 25.54 -1.55 9.34
CA GLU A 333 25.94 -0.46 10.24
C GLU A 333 25.37 -0.70 11.63
N LYS A 334 26.23 -0.77 12.65
CA LYS A 334 25.88 -1.12 14.02
C LYS A 334 25.94 0.10 14.96
N GLY A 335 24.93 0.20 15.82
CA GLY A 335 24.85 1.20 16.88
C GLY A 335 24.65 2.64 16.36
N LEU A 336 24.67 3.59 17.30
CA LEU A 336 24.50 5.02 16.99
C LEU A 336 25.67 5.59 16.19
N GLU A 337 26.88 5.05 16.38
CA GLU A 337 28.09 5.46 15.66
C GLU A 337 28.16 4.90 14.23
N LYS A 338 27.22 4.04 13.85
CA LYS A 338 27.14 3.39 12.52
C LYS A 338 28.44 2.67 12.16
N GLU A 339 28.95 1.89 13.10
CA GLU A 339 30.13 1.06 12.89
C GLU A 339 29.88 0.10 11.72
N LYS A 340 30.76 0.11 10.72
CA LYS A 340 30.62 -0.76 9.55
C LYS A 340 31.06 -2.18 9.90
N VAL A 341 30.14 -3.13 9.79
CA VAL A 341 30.42 -4.55 10.01
C VAL A 341 30.18 -5.33 8.70
N THR A 342 30.93 -6.40 8.49
CA THR A 342 30.78 -7.27 7.32
C THR A 342 30.70 -8.71 7.76
N TYR A 343 29.71 -9.44 7.26
CA TYR A 343 29.52 -10.87 7.47
C TYR A 343 29.63 -11.63 6.16
N ARG A 344 30.13 -12.85 6.22
CA ARG A 344 30.11 -13.82 5.11
C ARG A 344 29.22 -14.99 5.47
N ALA A 345 28.10 -15.13 4.77
CA ALA A 345 27.10 -16.17 5.04
C ALA A 345 26.79 -16.98 3.79
N ARG A 346 26.66 -18.31 3.90
CA ARG A 346 26.31 -19.17 2.75
C ARG A 346 24.93 -18.88 2.19
N ARG A 347 23.96 -18.67 3.09
CA ARG A 347 22.57 -18.37 2.77
C ARG A 347 22.14 -17.07 3.46
N VAL A 348 21.17 -16.39 2.86
CA VAL A 348 20.56 -15.17 3.42
C VAL A 348 19.06 -15.35 3.47
N VAL A 349 18.45 -15.02 4.61
CA VAL A 349 17.01 -15.02 4.82
C VAL A 349 16.54 -13.58 5.05
N LEU A 350 15.69 -13.08 4.18
CA LEU A 350 15.14 -11.72 4.23
C LEU A 350 13.76 -11.74 4.90
N ALA A 351 13.67 -11.18 6.10
CA ALA A 351 12.47 -11.09 6.94
C ALA A 351 12.14 -9.61 7.29
N LEU A 352 12.23 -8.73 6.29
CA LEU A 352 12.26 -7.27 6.43
C LEU A 352 10.89 -6.62 6.79
N GLY A 353 9.79 -7.35 6.58
CA GLY A 353 8.43 -6.79 6.64
C GLY A 353 8.13 -5.73 5.57
N ASN A 354 6.93 -5.15 5.62
CA ASN A 354 6.47 -4.16 4.62
C ASN A 354 6.49 -2.69 5.08
N ARG A 355 6.75 -2.43 6.37
CA ARG A 355 6.73 -1.05 6.91
C ARG A 355 7.89 -0.20 6.40
N GLY A 356 9.02 -0.83 6.10
CA GLY A 356 10.21 -0.12 5.61
C GLY A 356 10.83 0.79 6.65
N THR A 357 11.88 1.51 6.25
CA THR A 357 12.46 2.59 7.08
C THR A 357 11.60 3.85 6.91
N PRO A 358 11.19 4.53 8.01
CA PRO A 358 10.45 5.79 7.89
C PRO A 358 11.20 6.81 7.04
N MET A 359 10.49 7.47 6.12
CA MET A 359 11.07 8.57 5.37
C MET A 359 11.36 9.73 6.31
N LYS A 360 12.54 10.35 6.16
CA LYS A 360 13.02 11.48 6.95
C LYS A 360 12.63 12.81 6.29
N LEU A 361 12.36 13.83 7.10
CA LEU A 361 12.09 15.21 6.68
C LEU A 361 13.33 15.84 6.04
N ARG A 362 14.53 15.47 6.51
CA ARG A 362 15.85 16.00 6.08
C ARG A 362 15.95 17.52 6.25
N VAL A 363 15.59 17.99 7.45
CA VAL A 363 15.59 19.41 7.82
C VAL A 363 16.47 19.65 9.04
N ALA A 364 16.96 20.88 9.18
CA ALA A 364 17.69 21.27 10.38
C ALA A 364 16.79 21.13 11.63
N GLY A 365 17.35 20.55 12.70
CA GLY A 365 16.64 20.28 13.96
C GLY A 365 15.80 18.99 13.99
N GLU A 366 15.84 18.16 12.94
CA GLU A 366 15.07 16.90 12.89
C GLU A 366 15.47 15.89 13.99
N GLU A 367 16.75 15.85 14.37
CA GLU A 367 17.29 14.93 15.38
C GLU A 367 17.24 15.50 16.81
N MET A 368 16.52 16.62 17.01
CA MET A 368 16.44 17.27 18.32
C MET A 368 15.76 16.40 19.37
N LYS A 369 16.33 16.43 20.57
CA LYS A 369 15.74 15.86 21.77
C LYS A 369 15.20 16.96 22.67
N VAL A 370 14.03 16.72 23.24
CA VAL A 370 13.38 17.62 24.19
C VAL A 370 13.20 16.93 25.53
N ALA A 371 13.58 17.62 26.61
CA ALA A 371 13.32 17.17 27.97
C ALA A 371 11.94 17.67 28.41
N ARG A 372 10.97 16.78 28.57
CA ARG A 372 9.60 17.10 28.98
C ARG A 372 9.10 16.05 29.95
N ASP A 373 8.40 16.49 31.00
CA ASP A 373 7.78 15.60 31.99
C ASP A 373 8.77 14.59 32.60
N GLY A 374 10.02 15.02 32.79
CA GLY A 374 11.11 14.21 33.36
C GLY A 374 11.76 13.20 32.39
N LYS A 375 11.35 13.19 31.11
CA LYS A 375 11.88 12.29 30.07
C LYS A 375 12.53 13.06 28.94
N THR A 376 13.63 12.53 28.41
CA THR A 376 14.25 13.05 27.19
C THR A 376 13.74 12.24 26.01
N GLU A 377 13.09 12.90 25.06
CA GLU A 377 12.45 12.23 23.93
C GLU A 377 12.70 12.98 22.62
N ASP A 378 12.58 12.29 21.49
CA ASP A 378 12.71 12.93 20.18
C ASP A 378 11.54 13.88 19.94
N LYS A 379 11.86 15.10 19.47
CA LYS A 379 10.85 16.10 19.10
C LYS A 379 10.10 15.68 17.83
N VAL A 380 10.82 15.10 16.87
CA VAL A 380 10.25 14.51 15.65
C VAL A 380 10.04 13.01 15.84
N ARG A 381 8.80 12.58 15.71
CA ARG A 381 8.38 11.18 15.79
C ARG A 381 7.78 10.75 14.45
N TYR A 382 8.01 9.53 14.03
CA TYR A 382 7.46 8.98 12.78
C TYR A 382 6.32 8.00 13.02
N LYS A 383 5.82 7.97 14.26
CA LYS A 383 4.71 7.12 14.70
C LYS A 383 3.98 7.80 15.86
N LEU A 384 2.65 7.65 15.88
CA LEU A 384 1.81 7.96 17.04
C LEU A 384 1.39 6.61 17.65
N THR A 385 1.96 6.25 18.79
CA THR A 385 1.68 4.95 19.45
C THR A 385 0.46 5.04 20.36
N ASP A 386 0.41 6.06 21.23
CA ASP A 386 -0.73 6.34 22.09
C ASP A 386 -1.05 7.85 22.07
N PRO A 387 -2.18 8.26 21.48
CA PRO A 387 -2.63 9.65 21.50
C PRO A 387 -2.92 10.19 22.91
N GLU A 388 -3.23 9.34 23.90
CA GLU A 388 -3.57 9.76 25.26
C GLU A 388 -2.37 10.28 26.07
N GLU A 389 -1.14 10.02 25.61
CA GLU A 389 0.10 10.54 26.18
C GLU A 389 0.25 12.06 25.96
N TYR A 390 -0.49 12.64 25.01
CA TYR A 390 -0.36 14.04 24.63
C TYR A 390 -1.59 14.83 25.06
N ARG A 391 -1.38 15.76 26.00
CA ARG A 391 -2.43 16.64 26.53
C ARG A 391 -1.95 18.08 26.53
N ARG A 392 -2.78 18.98 25.98
CA ARG A 392 -2.49 20.42 25.88
C ARG A 392 -1.13 20.73 25.24
N LYS A 393 -0.72 19.94 24.24
CA LYS A 393 0.52 20.16 23.48
C LYS A 393 0.20 20.83 22.14
N LYS A 394 1.17 21.58 21.61
CA LYS A 394 1.16 22.17 20.27
C LYS A 394 1.84 21.22 19.29
N ILE A 395 1.07 20.53 18.47
CA ILE A 395 1.56 19.40 17.68
C ILE A 395 1.44 19.69 16.20
N ILE A 396 2.51 19.45 15.45
CA ILE A 396 2.47 19.45 14.00
C ILE A 396 2.39 18.01 13.51
N VAL A 397 1.44 17.71 12.64
CA VAL A 397 1.41 16.45 11.89
C VAL A 397 1.79 16.74 10.45
N VAL A 398 2.79 16.04 9.92
CA VAL A 398 3.26 16.21 8.54
C VAL A 398 2.83 14.99 7.72
N GLY A 399 2.11 15.22 6.63
CA GLY A 399 1.65 14.17 5.73
C GLY A 399 0.19 14.32 5.33
N ALA A 400 -0.21 13.54 4.33
CA ALA A 400 -1.55 13.65 3.71
C ALA A 400 -2.20 12.29 3.40
N GLY A 401 -1.60 11.19 3.89
CA GLY A 401 -2.14 9.84 3.78
C GLY A 401 -2.94 9.43 5.01
N ASN A 402 -3.59 8.27 4.96
CA ASN A 402 -4.44 7.75 6.04
C ASN A 402 -3.79 7.86 7.42
N SER A 403 -2.56 7.37 7.62
CA SER A 403 -1.89 7.43 8.93
C SER A 403 -1.64 8.86 9.45
N ALA A 404 -1.41 9.83 8.56
CA ALA A 404 -1.24 11.23 8.96
C ALA A 404 -2.58 11.83 9.41
N ILE A 405 -3.63 11.53 8.65
CA ILE A 405 -4.99 12.02 8.93
C ILE A 405 -5.54 11.42 10.21
N GLU A 406 -5.40 10.10 10.38
CA GLU A 406 -5.77 9.40 11.61
C GLU A 406 -5.04 9.97 12.82
N ALA A 407 -3.72 10.17 12.72
CA ALA A 407 -2.95 10.77 13.81
C ALA A 407 -3.42 12.19 14.15
N ALA A 408 -3.71 13.03 13.15
CA ALA A 408 -4.19 14.38 13.37
C ALA A 408 -5.56 14.39 14.08
N VAL A 409 -6.48 13.51 13.67
CA VAL A 409 -7.81 13.36 14.29
C VAL A 409 -7.69 12.78 15.71
N ASP A 410 -6.90 11.72 15.91
CA ASP A 410 -6.75 11.05 17.21
C ASP A 410 -6.13 11.95 18.30
N LEU A 411 -5.35 12.96 17.88
CA LEU A 411 -4.77 13.96 18.78
C LEU A 411 -5.78 15.03 19.26
N VAL A 412 -6.91 15.21 18.56
CA VAL A 412 -7.96 16.19 18.94
C VAL A 412 -9.28 15.54 19.33
N ALA A 413 -9.51 14.28 18.94
CA ALA A 413 -10.74 13.56 19.16
C ALA A 413 -10.49 12.07 19.46
N ARG A 414 -11.48 11.39 20.02
CA ARG A 414 -11.53 9.95 20.16
C ARG A 414 -12.44 9.38 19.07
N ARG A 415 -11.91 8.44 18.29
CA ARG A 415 -12.67 7.78 17.21
C ARG A 415 -13.39 6.53 17.72
N GLN A 416 -14.64 6.36 17.33
CA GLN A 416 -15.43 5.14 17.51
C GLN A 416 -16.16 4.83 16.20
N GLY A 417 -15.54 3.99 15.36
CA GLY A 417 -16.02 3.75 14.01
C GLY A 417 -15.93 5.02 13.16
N ASP A 418 -17.06 5.42 12.58
CA ASP A 418 -17.22 6.64 11.79
C ASP A 418 -17.37 7.90 12.65
N LYS A 419 -17.74 7.77 13.93
CA LYS A 419 -17.96 8.90 14.84
C LYS A 419 -16.68 9.36 15.52
N ILE A 420 -16.59 10.68 15.71
CA ILE A 420 -15.55 11.33 16.51
C ILE A 420 -16.17 12.06 17.69
N THR A 421 -15.51 11.99 18.85
CA THR A 421 -15.84 12.80 20.02
C THR A 421 -14.63 13.65 20.37
N PHE A 422 -14.74 14.96 20.26
CA PHE A 422 -13.62 15.85 20.58
C PHE A 422 -13.18 15.67 22.03
N ARG A 423 -11.86 15.75 22.22
CA ARG A 423 -11.26 15.76 23.56
C ARG A 423 -11.74 17.00 24.32
N PRO A 424 -11.95 16.90 25.64
CA PRO A 424 -12.42 18.04 26.42
C PRO A 424 -11.35 19.15 26.50
N PRO A 425 -11.73 20.41 26.78
CA PRO A 425 -10.81 21.56 26.75
C PRO A 425 -9.54 21.41 27.60
N GLU A 426 -9.63 20.68 28.70
CA GLU A 426 -8.51 20.40 29.61
C GLU A 426 -7.49 19.38 29.07
N GLU A 427 -7.83 18.66 27.99
CA GLU A 427 -6.98 17.64 27.36
C GLU A 427 -6.58 18.00 25.92
N ILE A 428 -7.44 18.73 25.20
CA ILE A 428 -7.31 18.90 23.75
C ILE A 428 -5.98 19.54 23.34
N ASN A 429 -5.38 19.01 22.27
CA ASN A 429 -4.12 19.51 21.70
C ASN A 429 -4.40 20.60 20.65
N ASP A 430 -3.44 21.51 20.45
CA ASP A 430 -3.44 22.45 19.30
C ASP A 430 -2.73 21.77 18.14
N VAL A 431 -3.49 21.25 17.17
CA VAL A 431 -2.95 20.44 16.07
C VAL A 431 -2.91 21.23 14.78
N THR A 432 -1.73 21.25 14.17
CA THR A 432 -1.49 21.81 12.83
C THR A 432 -1.09 20.71 11.86
N LEU A 433 -1.89 20.49 10.83
CA LEU A 433 -1.62 19.55 9.74
C LEU A 433 -0.89 20.26 8.60
N VAL A 434 0.32 19.80 8.28
CA VAL A 434 1.17 20.34 7.22
C VAL A 434 1.21 19.38 6.04
N ILE A 435 0.72 19.85 4.89
CA ILE A 435 0.58 19.07 3.66
C ILE A 435 1.41 19.72 2.55
N ARG A 436 2.36 18.95 2.00
CA ARG A 436 3.29 19.41 0.97
C ARG A 436 2.59 19.82 -0.34
N SER A 437 1.52 19.12 -0.70
CA SER A 437 0.73 19.37 -1.91
C SER A 437 -0.75 19.33 -1.58
N ASP A 438 -1.41 18.21 -1.87
CA ASP A 438 -2.83 17.97 -1.70
C ASP A 438 -3.03 16.67 -0.89
N MET A 439 -4.27 16.42 -0.44
CA MET A 439 -4.65 15.13 0.15
C MET A 439 -4.40 14.00 -0.85
N LYS A 440 -4.00 12.82 -0.36
CA LYS A 440 -3.81 11.68 -1.26
C LYS A 440 -5.14 11.18 -1.83
N ASN A 441 -5.10 10.69 -3.06
CA ASN A 441 -6.26 10.10 -3.74
C ASN A 441 -6.73 8.78 -3.13
N ASP A 442 -5.85 8.07 -2.41
CA ASP A 442 -6.12 6.81 -1.70
C ASP A 442 -6.52 7.04 -0.23
N LEU A 443 -6.85 8.29 0.14
CA LEU A 443 -7.36 8.58 1.47
C LEU A 443 -8.74 7.95 1.64
N LYS A 444 -8.88 7.14 2.70
CA LYS A 444 -10.12 6.45 3.03
C LYS A 444 -11.24 7.45 3.25
N PHE A 445 -12.44 7.10 2.78
CA PHE A 445 -13.59 7.98 2.84
C PHE A 445 -13.93 8.38 4.28
N GLY A 446 -13.92 7.43 5.22
CA GLY A 446 -14.15 7.74 6.64
C GLY A 446 -13.12 8.73 7.21
N ASN A 447 -11.83 8.50 6.94
CA ASN A 447 -10.76 9.39 7.38
C ASN A 447 -10.91 10.80 6.79
N LYS A 448 -11.36 10.90 5.54
CA LYS A 448 -11.61 12.17 4.85
C LYS A 448 -12.72 12.95 5.53
N LEU A 449 -13.85 12.33 5.88
CA LEU A 449 -14.95 13.01 6.58
C LEU A 449 -14.47 13.53 7.95
N GLN A 450 -13.85 12.65 8.75
CA GLN A 450 -13.46 12.97 10.12
C GLN A 450 -12.47 14.14 10.19
N VAL A 451 -11.53 14.24 9.24
CA VAL A 451 -10.61 15.37 9.23
C VAL A 451 -11.28 16.67 8.79
N PHE A 452 -12.22 16.63 7.85
CA PHE A 452 -12.99 17.82 7.48
C PHE A 452 -13.85 18.31 8.64
N ASP A 453 -14.53 17.42 9.37
CA ASP A 453 -15.28 17.80 10.58
C ASP A 453 -14.37 18.51 11.60
N CYS A 454 -13.14 18.00 11.81
CA CYS A 454 -12.17 18.63 12.69
C CYS A 454 -11.67 20.00 12.19
N ILE A 455 -11.57 20.19 10.87
CA ILE A 455 -11.14 21.45 10.26
C ILE A 455 -12.25 22.49 10.34
N ASP A 456 -13.48 22.10 10.01
CA ASP A 456 -14.65 22.97 9.99
C ASP A 456 -15.01 23.48 11.40
N GLU A 457 -14.83 22.64 12.42
CA GLU A 457 -14.95 22.99 13.85
C GLU A 457 -13.72 23.76 14.39
N GLY A 458 -12.72 24.06 13.54
CA GLY A 458 -11.53 24.81 13.92
C GLY A 458 -10.59 24.08 14.89
N ARG A 459 -10.72 22.76 15.02
CA ARG A 459 -9.89 21.91 15.91
C ARG A 459 -8.55 21.54 15.29
N ILE A 460 -8.48 21.47 13.95
CA ILE A 460 -7.23 21.24 13.21
C ILE A 460 -6.98 22.40 12.25
N LYS A 461 -5.81 23.03 12.37
CA LYS A 461 -5.33 24.03 11.41
C LYS A 461 -4.60 23.31 10.27
N VAL A 462 -4.81 23.71 9.01
CA VAL A 462 -4.18 23.04 7.87
C VAL A 462 -3.38 24.01 7.00
N TYR A 463 -2.16 23.60 6.63
CA TYR A 463 -1.32 24.29 5.66
C TYR A 463 -1.06 23.42 4.43
N PHE A 464 -1.73 23.73 3.32
CA PHE A 464 -1.45 23.13 2.01
C PHE A 464 -0.25 23.78 1.31
N GLY A 465 0.37 23.07 0.37
CA GLY A 465 1.53 23.56 -0.36
C GLY A 465 2.68 23.99 0.55
N THR A 466 2.84 23.34 1.70
CA THR A 466 3.73 23.79 2.78
C THR A 466 4.59 22.64 3.30
N GLY A 467 5.85 22.93 3.59
CA GLY A 467 6.80 22.02 4.22
C GLY A 467 7.46 22.66 5.43
N ILE A 468 8.20 21.86 6.20
CA ILE A 468 9.05 22.35 7.28
C ILE A 468 10.39 22.77 6.67
N LYS A 469 10.88 23.95 7.03
CA LYS A 469 12.21 24.44 6.67
C LYS A 469 13.24 24.14 7.75
N GLU A 470 12.88 24.43 8.99
CA GLU A 470 13.76 24.35 10.16
C GLU A 470 12.91 24.06 11.40
N ILE A 471 13.45 23.24 12.30
CA ILE A 471 12.87 22.91 13.60
C ILE A 471 13.75 23.55 14.66
N ARG A 472 13.12 24.31 15.57
CA ARG A 472 13.76 24.96 16.72
C ARG A 472 13.13 24.45 18.01
N ASP A 473 13.63 24.90 19.17
CA ASP A 473 13.27 24.34 20.49
C ASP A 473 11.77 24.43 20.81
N ASP A 474 11.14 25.56 20.52
CA ASP A 474 9.75 25.88 20.85
C ASP A 474 8.91 26.32 19.64
N GLU A 475 9.52 26.39 18.46
CA GLU A 475 8.88 26.80 17.21
C GLU A 475 9.38 26.02 15.99
N VAL A 476 8.62 26.08 14.90
CA VAL A 476 8.94 25.46 13.61
C VAL A 476 8.71 26.48 12.49
N VAL A 477 9.70 26.61 11.61
CA VAL A 477 9.62 27.49 10.44
C VAL A 477 9.00 26.71 9.28
N LEU A 478 7.87 27.19 8.80
CA LEU A 478 7.15 26.64 7.65
C LEU A 478 7.54 27.40 6.38
N MET A 479 7.69 26.66 5.28
CA MET A 479 7.99 27.22 3.97
C MET A 479 7.01 26.75 2.90
N ASN A 480 6.88 27.54 1.83
CA ASN A 480 6.24 27.09 0.62
C ASN A 480 7.00 25.87 0.05
N ALA A 481 6.28 24.78 -0.20
CA ALA A 481 6.89 23.54 -0.65
C ALA A 481 7.49 23.59 -2.07
N ARG A 482 7.19 24.64 -2.85
CA ARG A 482 7.69 24.84 -4.22
C ARG A 482 8.72 25.96 -4.32
N THR A 483 8.48 27.09 -3.64
CA THR A 483 9.37 28.27 -3.72
C THR A 483 10.39 28.34 -2.59
N GLU A 484 10.26 27.51 -1.54
CA GLU A 484 11.08 27.52 -0.32
C GLU A 484 11.05 28.84 0.48
N GLU A 485 10.17 29.77 0.09
CA GLU A 485 9.92 31.01 0.80
C GLU A 485 9.27 30.72 2.16
N VAL A 486 9.73 31.43 3.18
CA VAL A 486 9.17 31.30 4.54
C VAL A 486 7.73 31.80 4.53
N LYS A 487 6.81 30.93 4.97
CA LYS A 487 5.37 31.23 5.05
C LYS A 487 4.95 31.68 6.45
N ALA A 488 5.44 30.98 7.46
CA ALA A 488 5.03 31.20 8.84
C ALA A 488 6.07 30.61 9.80
N THR A 489 6.03 31.05 11.05
CA THR A 489 6.69 30.38 12.16
C THR A 489 5.63 30.06 13.20
N VAL A 490 5.55 28.80 13.60
CA VAL A 490 4.48 28.30 14.47
C VAL A 490 5.06 27.72 15.77
N PRO A 491 4.50 28.03 16.94
CA PRO A 491 4.93 27.39 18.18
C PRO A 491 4.67 25.88 18.13
N ASN A 492 5.63 25.09 18.58
CA ASN A 492 5.58 23.64 18.41
C ASN A 492 6.31 22.89 19.54
N ASP A 493 5.62 21.88 20.04
CA ASP A 493 6.09 20.96 21.06
C ASP A 493 6.58 19.64 20.47
N PHE A 494 5.80 19.05 19.56
CA PHE A 494 6.10 17.77 18.92
C PHE A 494 5.73 17.78 17.44
N ILE A 495 6.46 17.01 16.65
CA ILE A 495 6.18 16.80 15.23
C ILE A 495 5.94 15.30 15.00
N PHE A 496 4.80 14.95 14.41
CA PHE A 496 4.57 13.62 13.87
C PHE A 496 4.76 13.64 12.35
N ALA A 497 5.93 13.17 11.89
CA ALA A 497 6.26 13.02 10.49
C ALA A 497 5.67 11.73 9.91
N MET A 498 4.38 11.77 9.61
CA MET A 498 3.58 10.66 9.07
C MET A 498 3.64 10.60 7.54
N ILE A 499 4.86 10.67 6.99
CA ILE A 499 5.11 10.81 5.55
C ILE A 499 5.29 9.48 4.80
N GLY A 500 5.21 8.35 5.50
CA GLY A 500 5.35 7.00 4.96
C GLY A 500 6.75 6.41 5.16
N GLY A 501 6.95 5.18 4.69
CA GLY A 501 8.24 4.47 4.76
C GLY A 501 8.68 3.98 3.38
N ASP A 502 10.00 3.90 3.18
CA ASP A 502 10.57 3.28 1.99
C ASP A 502 10.36 1.78 2.06
N ARG A 503 9.46 1.25 1.22
CA ARG A 503 9.32 -0.21 1.04
C ARG A 503 10.68 -0.80 0.67
N PRO A 504 10.99 -2.04 1.10
CA PRO A 504 12.28 -2.65 0.82
C PRO A 504 12.51 -2.98 -0.67
N THR A 505 11.57 -2.65 -1.56
CA THR A 505 11.64 -2.84 -3.02
C THR A 505 13.01 -2.50 -3.60
N LYS A 506 13.53 -1.28 -3.37
CA LYS A 506 14.85 -0.87 -3.90
C LYS A 506 16.00 -1.72 -3.35
N PHE A 507 15.91 -2.10 -2.08
CA PHE A 507 16.90 -2.96 -1.43
C PHE A 507 16.87 -4.37 -2.03
N LEU A 508 15.68 -4.94 -2.25
CA LEU A 508 15.50 -6.24 -2.89
C LEU A 508 15.97 -6.24 -4.35
N GLU A 509 15.63 -5.20 -5.12
CA GLU A 509 16.08 -5.02 -6.50
C GLU A 509 17.61 -4.91 -6.59
N ALA A 510 18.26 -4.23 -5.63
CA ALA A 510 19.72 -4.14 -5.55
C ALA A 510 20.42 -5.48 -5.29
N ILE A 511 19.72 -6.45 -4.67
CA ILE A 511 20.19 -7.84 -4.51
C ILE A 511 20.01 -8.63 -5.82
N GLY A 512 19.18 -8.14 -6.74
CA GLY A 512 18.81 -8.81 -7.99
C GLY A 512 17.49 -9.59 -7.90
N ILE A 513 16.70 -9.38 -6.85
CA ILE A 513 15.40 -10.04 -6.66
C ILE A 513 14.36 -9.40 -7.59
N LYS A 514 13.65 -10.24 -8.36
CA LYS A 514 12.58 -9.82 -9.25
C LYS A 514 11.28 -9.61 -8.46
N ILE A 515 10.59 -8.52 -8.75
CA ILE A 515 9.28 -8.19 -8.18
C ILE A 515 8.27 -8.37 -9.32
N GLY A 516 7.30 -9.26 -9.11
CA GLY A 516 6.30 -9.67 -10.11
C GLY A 516 4.90 -9.29 -9.70
#